data_AF-A0A509EAP3-F1
#
_entry.id   AF-A0A509EAP3-F1
#
_cell.length_a   1.000
_cell.length_b   1.000
_cell.length_c   1.000
_cell.angle_alpha   90.00
_cell.angle_beta   90.00
_cell.angle_gamma   90.00
#
_symmetry.space_group_name_H-M   'P 1'
#
loop_
_entity.id
_entity.type
_entity.pdbx_description
1 polymer ?
#
loop_
_entity_poly.entity_id
_entity_poly.type
_entity_poly.pdbx_seq_one_letter_code
_entity_poly.pdbx_strand_id
1 'polypeptide(L)'
;MRIERGRYRLTDITSRAAGIRGEDYLTYRPFLLRVLGRLARDGYAVPPGDGLDLVHDFFVEAWPEVVTRYDPNKAQFPTFLHLSFASFARPRIVKLARWRTNLVDPSAFLRRHEQWEYVEAQQERSFDLYLVSAAVESMEYQDRIILDFYIKDAGSEREIADRLGITRYRLRSKLADIFGNVAAKLGDLDAFPEPDSAIVVALWRDHRTAKETASYLKLTIPEVQAVRTRMFRLLAETVKGTGDMGHMDSTRTGEKKSLSRSDVKTLLHDAAGEPSEAREQAMERIRLHADAVLDHLEGLDDDTVLSEADADAFARIYSALSGEEDAKVLREVELPYVTAYESQEVSIGEAFRQSLVPGLSPKLRDLSSYFLGLKVADPETRDRLQASPTVRHGGPAARELAVYGLTPAALVAAAHAIASLARRECDRLRLEPGSAIRLGEGGSGRPMVDLDEAVGQVSLVAELDAEAARRTTRWLVEAAGFVPLLFDDFVAQPIGDEVSLRLTDEIEDDFFVRWRSLPLAGGSRATSDLSEV
;
A
#
# COMPACT_ATOMS: atom_id res chain seq x y z
N MET A 1 46.08 7.00 19.41
CA MET A 1 45.82 6.62 18.01
C MET A 1 44.45 5.96 17.97
N ARG A 2 43.41 6.75 17.65
CA ARG A 2 42.03 6.29 17.44
C ARG A 2 41.94 5.73 16.03
N ILE A 3 41.38 4.53 15.88
CA ILE A 3 40.99 3.98 14.59
C ILE A 3 39.48 4.22 14.48
N GLU A 4 39.11 5.18 13.63
CA GLU A 4 37.75 5.46 13.21
C GLU A 4 37.21 4.25 12.42
N ARG A 5 36.18 3.59 12.95
CA ARG A 5 35.32 2.69 12.18
C ARG A 5 34.12 3.49 11.71
N GLY A 6 34.15 3.91 10.45
CA GLY A 6 32.95 4.34 9.75
C GLY A 6 32.13 3.13 9.33
N ARG A 7 30.85 3.10 9.73
CA ARG A 7 29.67 2.57 9.01
C ARG A 7 28.44 2.64 9.93
N TYR A 8 27.38 3.25 9.40
CA TYR A 8 26.04 3.46 9.95
C TYR A 8 25.89 4.38 11.19
N ARG A 9 25.89 5.70 10.94
CA ARG A 9 25.17 6.69 11.76
C ARG A 9 23.75 6.87 11.21
N LEU A 10 22.90 5.86 11.39
CA LEU A 10 21.43 6.01 11.28
C LEU A 10 20.77 6.19 12.65
N THR A 11 21.55 6.08 13.73
CA THR A 11 21.14 6.47 15.09
C THR A 11 21.20 7.97 15.35
N ASP A 12 21.84 8.76 14.49
CA ASP A 12 21.99 10.22 14.65
C ASP A 12 21.19 11.05 13.62
N ILE A 13 20.53 10.42 12.63
CA ILE A 13 19.61 11.08 11.68
C ILE A 13 18.20 10.47 11.79
N THR A 14 17.81 9.99 12.96
CA THR A 14 16.38 9.97 13.31
C THR A 14 16.01 11.39 13.73
N SER A 15 15.19 12.01 12.89
CA SER A 15 14.48 13.24 13.19
C SER A 15 14.15 13.35 14.68
N ARG A 16 14.69 14.38 15.37
CA ARG A 16 14.26 14.78 16.72
C ARG A 16 12.73 14.98 16.81
N ALA A 17 12.03 15.10 15.68
CA ALA A 17 10.58 15.24 15.61
C ALA A 17 9.81 13.91 15.56
N ALA A 18 10.46 12.75 15.32
CA ALA A 18 9.76 11.46 15.20
C ALA A 18 9.76 10.60 16.49
N GLY A 19 10.59 10.93 17.48
CA GLY A 19 10.58 10.22 18.78
C GLY A 19 11.00 8.75 18.77
N ILE A 20 11.45 8.21 17.63
CA ILE A 20 11.86 6.80 17.47
C ILE A 20 13.17 6.58 18.24
N ARG A 21 13.15 5.77 19.29
CA ARG A 21 14.38 5.32 19.95
C ARG A 21 14.96 4.18 19.11
N GLY A 22 16.23 4.27 18.72
CA GLY A 22 16.90 3.17 17.98
C GLY A 22 16.85 1.82 18.73
N GLU A 23 16.68 1.87 20.05
CA GLU A 23 16.45 0.70 20.91
C GLU A 23 15.13 -0.03 20.59
N ASP A 24 14.06 0.70 20.26
CA ASP A 24 12.76 0.12 19.91
C ASP A 24 12.84 -0.66 18.60
N TYR A 25 13.55 -0.12 17.61
CA TYR A 25 13.79 -0.78 16.33
C TYR A 25 14.48 -2.13 16.54
N LEU A 26 15.60 -2.14 17.27
CA LEU A 26 16.36 -3.37 17.53
C LEU A 26 15.56 -4.39 18.35
N THR A 27 14.75 -3.90 19.29
CA THR A 27 13.92 -4.74 20.18
C THR A 27 12.79 -5.42 19.40
N TYR A 28 12.06 -4.68 18.55
CA TYR A 28 10.87 -5.20 17.90
C TYR A 28 11.08 -5.69 16.46
N ARG A 29 12.22 -5.42 15.80
CA ARG A 29 12.52 -5.95 14.45
C ARG A 29 12.34 -7.48 14.35
N PRO A 30 12.88 -8.32 15.26
CA PRO A 30 12.66 -9.76 15.19
C PRO A 30 11.18 -10.14 15.26
N PHE A 31 10.41 -9.43 16.10
CA PHE A 31 8.97 -9.62 16.22
C PHE A 31 8.23 -9.28 14.92
N LEU A 32 8.52 -8.13 14.30
CA LEU A 32 7.89 -7.72 13.04
C LEU A 32 8.25 -8.63 11.86
N LEU A 33 9.47 -9.16 11.82
CA LEU A 33 9.87 -10.18 10.83
C LEU A 33 9.00 -11.44 10.95
N ARG A 34 8.64 -11.87 12.16
CA ARG A 34 7.70 -13.00 12.31
C ARG A 34 6.30 -12.67 11.83
N VAL A 35 5.83 -11.44 12.04
CA VAL A 35 4.55 -10.98 11.49
C VAL A 35 4.59 -11.08 9.96
N LEU A 36 5.67 -10.69 9.29
CA LEU A 36 5.84 -10.92 7.85
C LEU A 36 5.81 -12.40 7.48
N GLY A 37 6.45 -13.26 8.29
CA GLY A 37 6.39 -14.71 8.09
C GLY A 37 4.96 -15.26 8.17
N ARG A 38 4.12 -14.70 9.05
CA ARG A 38 2.70 -15.05 9.12
C ARG A 38 1.93 -14.54 7.92
N LEU A 39 2.11 -13.26 7.56
CA LEU A 39 1.50 -12.66 6.38
C LEU A 39 1.83 -13.45 5.11
N ALA A 40 3.07 -13.92 4.97
CA ALA A 40 3.47 -14.79 3.88
C ALA A 40 2.60 -16.07 3.81
N ARG A 41 2.38 -16.77 4.94
CA ARG A 41 1.48 -17.94 4.98
C ARG A 41 0.03 -17.62 4.63
N ASP A 42 -0.41 -16.41 4.95
CA ASP A 42 -1.76 -15.93 4.60
C ASP A 42 -1.84 -15.44 3.13
N GLY A 43 -0.78 -15.64 2.32
CA GLY A 43 -0.72 -15.29 0.90
C GLY A 43 -0.12 -13.91 0.59
N TYR A 44 0.26 -13.14 1.61
CA TYR A 44 0.92 -11.85 1.49
C TYR A 44 2.44 -12.02 1.58
N ALA A 45 3.00 -12.73 0.59
CA ALA A 45 4.42 -13.03 0.54
C ALA A 45 5.24 -11.88 -0.06
N VAL A 46 6.36 -11.56 0.58
CA VAL A 46 7.31 -10.52 0.13
C VAL A 46 8.74 -11.00 0.38
N PRO A 47 9.70 -10.76 -0.53
CA PRO A 47 11.10 -11.15 -0.31
C PRO A 47 11.69 -10.53 0.96
N PRO A 48 12.61 -11.21 1.66
CA PRO A 48 13.19 -10.71 2.92
C PRO A 48 13.78 -9.29 2.85
N GLY A 49 14.38 -8.92 1.71
CA GLY A 49 14.90 -7.57 1.50
C GLY A 49 13.82 -6.49 1.49
N ASP A 50 12.72 -6.73 0.74
CA ASP A 50 11.56 -5.85 0.71
C ASP A 50 10.78 -5.89 2.05
N GLY A 51 10.77 -7.05 2.72
CA GLY A 51 10.20 -7.22 4.06
C GLY A 51 10.90 -6.35 5.10
N LEU A 52 12.23 -6.28 5.07
CA LEU A 52 13.00 -5.39 5.93
C LEU A 52 12.73 -3.91 5.62
N ASP A 53 12.58 -3.56 4.34
CA ASP A 53 12.16 -2.20 3.96
C ASP A 53 10.78 -1.85 4.55
N LEU A 54 9.82 -2.78 4.56
CA LEU A 54 8.53 -2.57 5.22
C LEU A 54 8.65 -2.36 6.72
N VAL A 55 9.56 -3.07 7.39
CA VAL A 55 9.86 -2.86 8.81
C VAL A 55 10.42 -1.46 9.03
N HIS A 56 11.38 -1.03 8.22
CA HIS A 56 11.91 0.34 8.29
C HIS A 56 10.83 1.40 8.06
N ASP A 57 10.05 1.26 7.00
CA ASP A 57 9.00 2.20 6.62
C ASP A 57 7.95 2.30 7.73
N PHE A 58 7.62 1.19 8.40
CA PHE A 58 6.72 1.21 9.54
C PHE A 58 7.25 2.05 10.70
N PHE A 59 8.53 1.90 11.04
CA PHE A 59 9.15 2.71 12.08
C PHE A 59 9.21 4.19 11.73
N VAL A 60 9.42 4.53 10.46
CA VAL A 60 9.48 5.93 10.01
C VAL A 60 8.09 6.56 9.93
N GLU A 61 7.11 5.85 9.39
CA GLU A 61 5.80 6.42 9.03
C GLU A 61 4.72 6.20 10.08
N ALA A 62 4.63 5.00 10.65
CA ALA A 62 3.49 4.58 11.46
C ALA A 62 3.79 4.51 12.96
N TRP A 63 5.04 4.26 13.35
CA TRP A 63 5.44 4.11 14.76
C TRP A 63 5.03 5.28 15.68
N PRO A 64 5.17 6.56 15.28
CA PRO A 64 4.74 7.66 16.14
C PRO A 64 3.26 7.57 16.54
N GLU A 65 2.39 7.16 15.61
CA GLU A 65 0.96 6.97 15.89
C GLU A 65 0.72 5.74 16.78
N VAL A 66 1.46 4.65 16.55
CA VAL A 66 1.35 3.42 17.35
C VAL A 66 1.67 3.70 18.81
N VAL A 67 2.77 4.39 19.09
CA VAL A 67 3.14 4.74 20.47
C VAL A 67 2.13 5.68 21.11
N THR A 68 1.59 6.63 20.34
CA THR A 68 0.64 7.63 20.83
C THR A 68 -0.74 7.04 21.11
N ARG A 69 -1.19 6.09 20.29
CA ARG A 69 -2.53 5.47 20.37
C ARG A 69 -2.57 4.22 21.25
N TYR A 70 -1.43 3.72 21.71
CA TYR A 70 -1.41 2.52 22.54
C TYR A 70 -2.10 2.74 23.89
N ASP A 71 -3.11 1.91 24.16
CA ASP A 71 -3.79 1.85 25.46
C ASP A 71 -3.52 0.48 26.13
N PRO A 72 -2.75 0.45 27.25
CA PRO A 72 -2.42 -0.78 27.96
C PRO A 72 -3.62 -1.47 28.59
N ASN A 73 -4.75 -0.78 28.74
CA ASN A 73 -5.98 -1.38 29.27
C ASN A 73 -6.70 -2.22 28.21
N LYS A 74 -6.48 -1.95 26.92
CA LYS A 74 -7.15 -2.65 25.81
C LYS A 74 -6.40 -3.91 25.39
N ALA A 75 -5.07 -3.84 25.31
CA ALA A 75 -4.24 -4.97 24.89
C ALA A 75 -2.80 -4.87 25.40
N GLN A 76 -2.09 -6.00 25.41
CA GLN A 76 -0.64 -5.99 25.58
C GLN A 76 0.02 -5.32 24.37
N PHE A 77 1.11 -4.58 24.60
CA PHE A 77 1.80 -3.83 23.55
C PHE A 77 2.22 -4.70 22.35
N PRO A 78 2.77 -5.92 22.52
CA PRO A 78 3.08 -6.77 21.37
C PRO A 78 1.87 -7.13 20.51
N THR A 79 0.70 -7.37 21.12
CA THR A 79 -0.54 -7.66 20.38
C THR A 79 -0.99 -6.44 19.58
N PHE A 80 -0.96 -5.25 20.19
CA PHE A 80 -1.27 -4.00 19.51
C PHE A 80 -0.30 -3.72 18.36
N LEU A 81 1.00 -3.89 18.61
CA LEU A 81 2.05 -3.72 17.62
C LEU A 81 1.89 -4.68 16.43
N HIS A 82 1.54 -5.94 16.68
CA HIS A 82 1.22 -6.90 15.62
C HIS A 82 0.12 -6.37 14.71
N LEU A 83 -1.01 -5.93 15.29
CA LEU A 83 -2.16 -5.40 14.55
C LEU A 83 -1.77 -4.18 13.71
N SER A 84 -1.07 -3.22 14.32
CA SER A 84 -0.65 -2.01 13.63
C SER A 84 0.26 -2.32 12.45
N PHE A 85 1.23 -3.22 12.64
CA PHE A 85 2.16 -3.59 11.57
C PHE A 85 1.51 -4.42 10.47
N ALA A 86 0.65 -5.40 10.81
CA ALA A 86 -0.04 -6.22 9.82
C ALA A 86 -0.93 -5.36 8.91
N SER A 87 -1.69 -4.42 9.49
CA SER A 87 -2.52 -3.46 8.77
C SER A 87 -1.70 -2.49 7.91
N PHE A 88 -0.49 -2.12 8.36
CA PHE A 88 0.44 -1.29 7.59
C PHE A 88 1.07 -2.04 6.40
N ALA A 89 1.48 -3.29 6.61
CA ALA A 89 2.28 -4.07 5.68
C ALA A 89 1.44 -4.68 4.55
N ARG A 90 0.27 -5.26 4.85
CA ARG A 90 -0.61 -5.93 3.86
C ARG A 90 -0.84 -5.11 2.57
N PRO A 91 -1.38 -3.89 2.61
CA PRO A 91 -1.65 -3.12 1.39
C PRO A 91 -0.36 -2.75 0.63
N ARG A 92 0.75 -2.56 1.34
CA ARG A 92 2.06 -2.26 0.73
C ARG A 92 2.67 -3.48 0.05
N ILE A 93 2.53 -4.67 0.63
CA ILE A 93 2.97 -5.94 0.01
C ILE A 93 2.23 -6.16 -1.31
N VAL A 94 0.91 -5.98 -1.32
CA VAL A 94 0.10 -6.08 -2.55
C VAL A 94 0.59 -5.10 -3.62
N LYS A 95 0.89 -3.86 -3.22
CA LYS A 95 1.41 -2.84 -4.14
C LYS A 95 2.83 -3.14 -4.63
N LEU A 96 3.72 -3.62 -3.76
CA LEU A 96 5.08 -4.02 -4.08
C LEU A 96 5.10 -5.20 -5.05
N ALA A 97 4.25 -6.21 -4.84
CA ALA A 97 4.10 -7.33 -5.77
C ALA A 97 3.68 -6.85 -7.17
N ARG A 98 2.73 -5.90 -7.22
CA ARG A 98 2.37 -5.22 -8.47
C ARG A 98 3.56 -4.46 -9.05
N TRP A 99 4.36 -3.75 -8.27
CA TRP A 99 5.51 -3.03 -8.83
C TRP A 99 6.64 -3.93 -9.30
N ARG A 100 6.96 -4.99 -8.57
CA ARG A 100 8.04 -5.93 -8.93
C ARG A 100 7.77 -6.65 -10.25
N THR A 101 6.50 -6.92 -10.55
CA THR A 101 6.10 -7.45 -11.87
C THR A 101 6.20 -6.43 -13.02
N ASN A 102 6.52 -5.17 -12.70
CA ASN A 102 6.50 -4.06 -13.65
C ASN A 102 7.79 -3.21 -13.67
N LEU A 103 8.63 -3.25 -12.64
CA LEU A 103 9.92 -2.57 -12.52
C LEU A 103 11.06 -3.51 -12.90
N VAL A 104 11.86 -3.14 -13.90
CA VAL A 104 13.10 -3.86 -14.26
C VAL A 104 14.27 -3.34 -13.40
N ASP A 105 15.25 -4.19 -13.05
CA ASP A 105 16.46 -3.85 -12.27
C ASP A 105 17.34 -2.77 -12.99
N PRO A 106 17.84 -1.72 -12.29
CA PRO A 106 18.84 -0.77 -12.80
C PRO A 106 20.17 -1.42 -13.22
N SER A 107 20.65 -2.47 -12.54
CA SER A 107 21.97 -3.06 -12.80
C SER A 107 22.08 -3.75 -14.18
N ALA A 108 20.94 -4.12 -14.75
CA ALA A 108 20.82 -4.65 -16.11
C ALA A 108 21.21 -3.61 -17.20
N PHE A 109 21.21 -2.32 -16.87
CA PHE A 109 21.56 -1.20 -17.77
C PHE A 109 23.07 -1.15 -18.09
N LEU A 110 23.92 -1.30 -17.07
CA LEU A 110 25.36 -1.06 -17.19
C LEU A 110 26.08 -2.16 -17.96
N ARG A 111 25.61 -3.40 -17.84
CA ARG A 111 26.15 -4.54 -18.62
C ARG A 111 25.89 -4.38 -20.11
N ARG A 112 24.97 -3.48 -20.50
CA ARG A 112 24.47 -3.29 -21.85
C ARG A 112 25.22 -2.19 -22.62
N HIS A 113 25.95 -1.31 -21.93
CA HIS A 113 26.58 -0.14 -22.55
C HIS A 113 27.92 -0.42 -23.26
N GLU A 114 28.51 -1.62 -23.11
CA GLU A 114 29.78 -1.98 -23.74
C GLU A 114 29.67 -2.43 -25.22
N GLN A 115 28.47 -2.55 -25.79
CA GLN A 115 28.27 -3.17 -27.12
C GLN A 115 27.85 -2.22 -28.26
N TRP A 116 27.82 -0.90 -28.04
CA TRP A 116 27.29 0.05 -29.04
C TRP A 116 28.38 0.87 -29.75
N GLU A 117 29.26 0.19 -30.47
CA GLU A 117 29.98 0.79 -31.60
C GLU A 117 29.54 0.10 -32.91
N TYR A 118 28.61 0.72 -33.65
CA TYR A 118 28.74 0.88 -35.10
C TYR A 118 27.74 1.92 -35.64
N VAL A 119 28.12 2.49 -36.78
CA VAL A 119 27.79 3.82 -37.33
C VAL A 119 26.58 3.77 -38.27
N GLU A 120 25.46 4.39 -37.89
CA GLU A 120 24.45 4.99 -38.81
C GLU A 120 23.29 5.71 -38.09
N ALA A 121 23.56 6.58 -37.09
CA ALA A 121 22.47 7.27 -36.37
C ALA A 121 22.88 8.63 -35.75
N GLN A 122 23.77 9.41 -36.36
CA GLN A 122 24.30 10.60 -35.68
C GLN A 122 23.36 11.83 -35.76
N GLN A 123 22.45 11.89 -36.73
CA GLN A 123 21.53 13.03 -36.89
C GLN A 123 20.18 12.83 -36.17
N GLU A 124 19.53 11.66 -36.28
CA GLU A 124 18.31 11.33 -35.53
C GLU A 124 18.56 11.32 -34.01
N ARG A 125 19.67 10.72 -33.54
CA ARG A 125 20.02 10.75 -32.11
C ARG A 125 20.16 12.16 -31.56
N SER A 126 20.60 13.15 -32.35
CA SER A 126 20.76 14.52 -31.85
C SER A 126 19.42 15.21 -31.57
N PHE A 127 18.39 14.90 -32.36
CA PHE A 127 17.04 15.45 -32.18
C PHE A 127 16.31 14.74 -31.03
N ASP A 128 16.44 13.42 -30.92
CA ASP A 128 15.86 12.65 -29.83
C ASP A 128 16.51 12.99 -28.48
N LEU A 129 17.83 13.14 -28.45
CA LEU A 129 18.55 13.59 -27.25
C LEU A 129 18.15 15.02 -26.83
N TYR A 130 17.87 15.90 -27.79
CA TYR A 130 17.37 17.25 -27.51
C TYR A 130 15.98 17.22 -26.88
N LEU A 131 15.05 16.42 -27.41
CA LEU A 131 13.70 16.28 -26.85
C LEU A 131 13.71 15.65 -25.46
N VAL A 132 14.57 14.64 -25.23
CA VAL A 132 14.77 14.04 -23.90
C VAL A 132 15.35 15.09 -22.94
N SER A 133 16.36 15.86 -23.35
CA SER A 133 16.92 16.94 -22.53
C SER A 133 15.86 17.97 -22.15
N ALA A 134 15.04 18.43 -23.11
CA ALA A 134 13.98 19.40 -22.87
C ALA A 134 12.87 18.84 -21.95
N ALA A 135 12.50 17.56 -22.11
CA ALA A 135 11.53 16.89 -21.26
C ALA A 135 12.04 16.80 -19.81
N VAL A 136 13.32 16.40 -19.63
CA VAL A 136 13.96 16.34 -18.31
C VAL A 136 14.11 17.74 -17.70
N GLU A 137 14.55 18.74 -18.46
CA GLU A 137 14.73 20.12 -17.99
C GLU A 137 13.44 20.77 -17.48
N SER A 138 12.29 20.35 -17.99
CA SER A 138 10.98 20.84 -17.58
C SER A 138 10.34 20.07 -16.43
N MET A 139 11.05 19.10 -15.82
CA MET A 139 10.60 18.41 -14.61
C MET A 139 10.92 19.21 -13.35
N GLU A 140 10.22 18.93 -12.25
CA GLU A 140 10.55 19.48 -10.94
C GLU A 140 12.00 19.16 -10.56
N TYR A 141 12.64 20.05 -9.80
CA TYR A 141 14.04 19.89 -9.42
C TYR A 141 14.31 18.56 -8.68
N GLN A 142 13.41 18.15 -7.79
CA GLN A 142 13.54 16.89 -7.05
C GLN A 142 13.42 15.65 -7.96
N ASP A 143 12.48 15.69 -8.90
CA ASP A 143 12.25 14.61 -9.85
C ASP A 143 13.42 14.48 -10.84
N ARG A 144 14.00 15.61 -11.29
CA ARG A 144 15.25 15.60 -12.06
C ARG A 144 16.40 14.97 -11.30
N ILE A 145 16.57 15.31 -10.03
CA ILE A 145 17.62 14.73 -9.19
C ILE A 145 17.44 13.21 -9.09
N ILE A 146 16.21 12.74 -8.83
CA ILE A 146 15.90 11.31 -8.75
C ILE A 146 16.24 10.61 -10.07
N LEU A 147 15.82 11.18 -11.19
CA LEU A 147 16.11 10.63 -12.52
C LEU A 147 17.61 10.65 -12.85
N ASP A 148 18.31 11.72 -12.47
CA ASP A 148 19.74 11.87 -12.67
C ASP A 148 20.53 10.83 -11.88
N PHE A 149 20.18 10.63 -10.60
CA PHE A 149 20.74 9.56 -9.79
C PHE A 149 20.43 8.19 -10.37
N TYR A 150 19.22 7.97 -10.89
CA TYR A 150 18.83 6.68 -11.46
C TYR A 150 19.53 6.36 -12.79
N ILE A 151 19.80 7.36 -13.62
CA ILE A 151 20.42 7.18 -14.94
C ILE A 151 21.95 7.23 -14.88
N LYS A 152 22.52 8.20 -14.16
CA LYS A 152 23.96 8.47 -14.16
C LYS A 152 24.71 7.76 -13.05
N ASP A 153 24.10 7.64 -11.88
CA ASP A 153 24.67 6.88 -10.79
C ASP A 153 24.21 5.43 -10.94
N ALA A 154 25.13 4.61 -11.44
CA ALA A 154 25.08 3.15 -11.52
C ALA A 154 24.75 2.39 -10.21
N GLY A 155 24.30 3.10 -9.17
CA GLY A 155 23.92 2.56 -7.88
C GLY A 155 22.56 1.90 -7.90
N SER A 156 22.27 1.15 -6.85
CA SER A 156 20.96 0.53 -6.68
C SER A 156 19.89 1.54 -6.31
N GLU A 157 18.63 1.14 -6.46
CA GLU A 157 17.50 1.91 -5.91
C GLU A 157 17.68 2.21 -4.41
N ARG A 158 18.33 1.32 -3.66
CA ARG A 158 18.57 1.50 -2.23
C ARG A 158 19.62 2.57 -1.97
N GLU A 159 20.71 2.59 -2.74
CA GLU A 159 21.74 3.64 -2.66
C GLU A 159 21.16 5.01 -3.04
N ILE A 160 20.34 5.05 -4.09
CA ILE A 160 19.66 6.28 -4.52
C ILE A 160 18.70 6.76 -3.42
N ALA A 161 17.89 5.86 -2.85
CA ALA A 161 16.95 6.20 -1.78
C ALA A 161 17.67 6.75 -0.54
N ASP A 162 18.79 6.12 -0.13
CA ASP A 162 19.60 6.53 1.01
C ASP A 162 20.23 7.91 0.79
N ARG A 163 20.83 8.17 -0.38
CA ARG A 163 21.39 9.48 -0.74
C ARG A 163 20.34 10.60 -0.73
N LEU A 164 19.09 10.26 -1.06
CA LEU A 164 17.97 11.19 -1.08
C LEU A 164 17.23 11.29 0.25
N GLY A 165 17.59 10.47 1.25
CA GLY A 165 16.90 10.42 2.54
C GLY A 165 15.43 10.03 2.41
N ILE A 166 15.07 9.20 1.43
CA ILE A 166 13.71 8.67 1.23
C ILE A 166 13.73 7.15 1.30
N THR A 167 12.56 6.54 1.49
CA THR A 167 12.44 5.09 1.48
C THR A 167 12.51 4.54 0.06
N ARG A 168 12.96 3.29 -0.11
CA ARG A 168 12.99 2.62 -1.42
C ARG A 168 11.60 2.53 -2.05
N TYR A 169 10.58 2.23 -1.23
CA TYR A 169 9.18 2.23 -1.67
C TYR A 169 8.76 3.60 -2.24
N ARG A 170 9.14 4.69 -1.58
CA ARG A 170 8.85 6.05 -2.04
C ARG A 170 9.62 6.41 -3.32
N LEU A 171 10.88 5.99 -3.43
CA LEU A 171 11.68 6.15 -4.65
C LEU A 171 11.02 5.44 -5.85
N ARG A 172 10.64 4.17 -5.70
CA ARG A 172 9.96 3.40 -6.76
C ARG A 172 8.67 4.07 -7.22
N SER A 173 7.88 4.58 -6.27
CA SER A 173 6.67 5.35 -6.60
C SER A 173 7.00 6.59 -7.42
N LYS A 174 8.05 7.33 -7.04
CA LYS A 174 8.47 8.56 -7.73
C LYS A 174 9.03 8.29 -9.12
N LEU A 175 9.85 7.26 -9.29
CA LEU A 175 10.37 6.85 -10.60
C LEU A 175 9.24 6.49 -11.57
N ALA A 176 8.18 5.82 -11.08
CA ALA A 176 7.01 5.52 -11.89
C ALA A 176 6.31 6.78 -12.45
N ASP A 177 6.24 7.83 -11.65
CA ASP A 177 5.66 9.11 -12.08
C ASP A 177 6.60 9.87 -13.03
N ILE A 178 7.90 9.87 -12.73
CA ILE A 178 8.97 10.50 -13.52
C ILE A 178 9.03 9.94 -14.95
N PHE A 179 9.11 8.61 -15.10
CA PHE A 179 9.21 7.99 -16.43
C PHE A 179 7.98 8.26 -17.29
N GLY A 180 6.81 8.22 -16.69
CA GLY A 180 5.59 8.56 -17.40
C GLY A 180 5.53 10.03 -17.85
N ASN A 181 5.97 10.97 -17.00
CA ASN A 181 6.09 12.38 -17.37
C ASN A 181 7.05 12.61 -18.55
N VAL A 182 8.20 11.92 -18.57
CA VAL A 182 9.15 12.00 -19.68
C VAL A 182 8.54 11.45 -20.96
N ALA A 183 7.91 10.27 -20.90
CA ALA A 183 7.28 9.64 -22.04
C ALA A 183 6.18 10.50 -22.68
N ALA A 184 5.32 11.09 -21.85
CA ALA A 184 4.24 11.93 -22.34
C ALA A 184 4.74 13.23 -23.01
N LYS A 185 5.91 13.72 -22.61
CA LYS A 185 6.54 14.92 -23.19
C LYS A 185 7.32 14.66 -24.48
N LEU A 186 7.86 13.46 -24.65
CA LEU A 186 8.58 13.07 -25.86
C LEU A 186 7.69 12.96 -27.10
N GLY A 187 6.37 12.90 -26.92
CA GLY A 187 5.40 13.07 -28.00
C GLY A 187 5.30 11.91 -28.99
N ASP A 188 6.16 10.89 -28.89
CA ASP A 188 6.10 9.66 -29.68
C ASP A 188 5.02 8.71 -29.10
N LEU A 189 3.80 9.22 -29.06
CA LEU A 189 2.63 8.50 -28.57
C LEU A 189 1.93 7.73 -29.69
N ASP A 190 2.33 7.97 -30.95
CA ASP A 190 1.85 7.26 -32.15
C ASP A 190 2.28 5.79 -32.14
N ALA A 191 3.30 5.43 -31.36
CA ALA A 191 3.70 4.05 -31.09
C ALA A 191 2.68 3.29 -30.22
N PHE A 192 1.72 3.97 -29.57
CA PHE A 192 0.73 3.35 -28.69
C PHE A 192 -0.64 3.24 -29.39
N PRO A 193 -1.28 2.07 -29.35
CA PRO A 193 -2.64 1.93 -29.86
C PRO A 193 -3.63 2.75 -29.00
N GLU A 194 -4.56 3.45 -29.63
CA GLU A 194 -5.70 4.04 -28.92
C GLU A 194 -6.48 2.95 -28.16
N PRO A 195 -6.89 3.17 -26.89
CA PRO A 195 -6.90 4.44 -26.16
C PRO A 195 -5.66 4.73 -25.30
N ASP A 196 -4.58 3.95 -25.41
CA ASP A 196 -3.45 4.00 -24.48
C ASP A 196 -2.68 5.33 -24.57
N SER A 197 -2.52 5.88 -25.77
CA SER A 197 -1.94 7.21 -26.05
C SER A 197 -2.68 8.33 -25.32
N ALA A 198 -4.02 8.35 -25.39
CA ALA A 198 -4.85 9.35 -24.73
C ALA A 198 -4.75 9.24 -23.20
N ILE A 199 -4.65 8.02 -22.67
CA ILE A 199 -4.44 7.76 -21.24
C ILE A 199 -3.09 8.32 -20.78
N VAL A 200 -2.03 8.10 -21.55
CA VAL A 200 -0.67 8.56 -21.23
C VAL A 200 -0.63 10.10 -21.20
N VAL A 201 -1.22 10.77 -22.19
CA VAL A 201 -1.33 12.23 -22.24
C VAL A 201 -2.06 12.75 -21.00
N ALA A 202 -3.22 12.18 -20.71
CA ALA A 202 -4.04 12.63 -19.59
C ALA A 202 -3.30 12.44 -18.24
N LEU A 203 -2.72 11.27 -18.00
CA LEU A 203 -1.99 10.97 -16.76
C LEU A 203 -0.79 11.89 -16.52
N TRP A 204 0.04 12.06 -17.54
CA TRP A 204 1.40 12.54 -17.35
C TRP A 204 1.69 13.88 -18.02
N ARG A 205 1.02 14.22 -19.13
CA ARG A 205 1.12 15.56 -19.72
C ARG A 205 0.18 16.54 -19.04
N ASP A 206 -1.06 16.12 -18.83
CA ASP A 206 -2.10 16.96 -18.23
C ASP A 206 -2.13 16.83 -16.70
N HIS A 207 -1.20 16.05 -16.12
CA HIS A 207 -1.07 15.78 -14.69
C HIS A 207 -2.36 15.30 -14.01
N ARG A 208 -3.22 14.61 -14.78
CA ARG A 208 -4.47 14.06 -14.26
C ARG A 208 -4.18 12.81 -13.45
N THR A 209 -4.86 12.65 -12.34
CA THR A 209 -4.91 11.38 -11.63
C THR A 209 -5.48 10.28 -12.53
N ALA A 210 -5.16 9.01 -12.28
CA ALA A 210 -5.73 7.88 -13.04
C ALA A 210 -7.26 7.90 -13.09
N LYS A 211 -7.86 8.48 -12.05
CA LYS A 211 -9.27 8.71 -11.89
C LYS A 211 -9.79 9.84 -12.80
N GLU A 212 -9.15 11.00 -12.83
CA GLU A 212 -9.49 12.09 -13.75
C GLU A 212 -9.28 11.69 -15.22
N THR A 213 -8.23 10.93 -15.50
CA THR A 213 -7.98 10.35 -16.84
C THR A 213 -9.07 9.38 -17.26
N ALA A 214 -9.50 8.50 -16.36
CA ALA A 214 -10.60 7.57 -16.62
C ALA A 214 -11.90 8.32 -16.94
N SER A 215 -12.22 9.34 -16.14
CA SER A 215 -13.39 10.20 -16.38
C SER A 215 -13.29 10.99 -17.69
N TYR A 216 -12.13 11.62 -17.95
CA TYR A 216 -11.87 12.42 -19.14
C TYR A 216 -11.98 11.61 -20.44
N LEU A 217 -11.50 10.35 -20.42
CA LEU A 217 -11.48 9.47 -21.60
C LEU A 217 -12.67 8.51 -21.66
N LYS A 218 -13.58 8.56 -20.69
CA LYS A 218 -14.71 7.62 -20.54
C LYS A 218 -14.26 6.16 -20.46
N LEU A 219 -13.17 5.92 -19.75
CA LEU A 219 -12.61 4.61 -19.44
C LEU A 219 -12.79 4.29 -17.96
N THR A 220 -12.56 3.05 -17.57
CA THR A 220 -12.54 2.67 -16.16
C THR A 220 -11.17 2.95 -15.54
N ILE A 221 -11.12 3.29 -14.25
CA ILE A 221 -9.84 3.48 -13.52
C ILE A 221 -8.93 2.25 -13.63
N PRO A 222 -9.43 0.99 -13.56
CA PRO A 222 -8.61 -0.19 -13.77
C PRO A 222 -8.03 -0.28 -15.18
N GLU A 223 -8.76 0.13 -16.22
CA GLU A 223 -8.20 0.21 -17.59
C GLU A 223 -7.10 1.25 -17.66
N VAL A 224 -7.31 2.44 -17.08
CA VAL A 224 -6.27 3.49 -17.00
C VAL A 224 -5.05 3.03 -16.21
N GLN A 225 -5.24 2.32 -15.10
CA GLN A 225 -4.15 1.77 -14.29
C GLN A 225 -3.45 0.60 -14.99
N ALA A 226 -4.19 -0.23 -15.73
CA ALA A 226 -3.62 -1.32 -16.53
C ALA A 226 -2.77 -0.76 -17.66
N VAL A 227 -3.23 0.30 -18.33
CA VAL A 227 -2.44 1.03 -19.32
C VAL A 227 -1.26 1.72 -18.68
N ARG A 228 -1.44 2.46 -17.58
CA ARG A 228 -0.34 3.07 -16.81
C ARG A 228 0.74 2.04 -16.48
N THR A 229 0.32 0.85 -16.06
CA THR A 229 1.18 -0.28 -15.73
C THR A 229 1.89 -0.85 -16.96
N ARG A 230 1.16 -1.05 -18.07
CA ARG A 230 1.70 -1.55 -19.35
C ARG A 230 2.69 -0.56 -19.97
N MET A 231 2.38 0.73 -19.92
CA MET A 231 3.21 1.82 -20.39
C MET A 231 4.44 1.99 -19.53
N PHE A 232 4.28 1.86 -18.22
CA PHE A 232 5.41 1.82 -17.30
C PHE A 232 6.37 0.67 -17.64
N ARG A 233 5.84 -0.53 -17.94
CA ARG A 233 6.63 -1.66 -18.42
C ARG A 233 7.35 -1.33 -19.74
N LEU A 234 6.64 -0.83 -20.75
CA LEU A 234 7.22 -0.48 -22.05
C LEU A 234 8.32 0.58 -21.90
N LEU A 235 8.10 1.64 -21.12
CA LEU A 235 9.09 2.70 -20.92
C LEU A 235 10.30 2.21 -20.13
N ALA A 236 10.09 1.38 -19.11
CA ALA A 236 11.18 0.73 -18.42
C ALA A 236 11.97 -0.21 -19.34
N GLU A 237 11.33 -0.86 -20.31
CA GLU A 237 11.97 -1.71 -21.32
C GLU A 237 12.70 -0.89 -22.41
N THR A 238 12.10 0.18 -22.93
CA THR A 238 12.64 1.04 -24.00
C THR A 238 13.80 1.89 -23.54
N VAL A 239 13.73 2.48 -22.33
CA VAL A 239 14.87 3.17 -21.70
C VAL A 239 16.05 2.21 -21.49
N LYS A 240 15.79 0.90 -21.43
CA LYS A 240 16.80 -0.12 -21.17
C LYS A 240 17.31 -0.81 -22.44
N GLY A 241 16.58 -0.85 -23.55
CA GLY A 241 16.98 -1.50 -24.81
C GLY A 241 16.82 -3.02 -24.80
N THR A 242 16.01 -3.59 -25.69
CA THR A 242 15.67 -5.01 -25.73
C THR A 242 16.77 -5.88 -26.37
N GLY A 243 17.26 -6.87 -25.62
CA GLY A 243 18.19 -7.91 -26.09
C GLY A 243 18.47 -8.93 -24.97
N ASP A 244 18.24 -10.21 -25.29
CA ASP A 244 18.25 -11.39 -24.41
C ASP A 244 19.66 -12.03 -24.25
N MET A 245 19.84 -12.75 -23.13
CA MET A 245 20.92 -13.63 -22.66
C MET A 245 22.21 -13.08 -22.02
N GLY A 246 22.53 -13.67 -20.85
CA GLY A 246 23.90 -14.05 -20.46
C GLY A 246 24.40 -13.57 -19.09
N HIS A 247 24.24 -14.39 -18.04
CA HIS A 247 24.89 -14.21 -16.73
C HIS A 247 26.42 -14.23 -16.87
N MET A 248 27.09 -13.21 -16.29
CA MET A 248 28.53 -13.27 -15.97
C MET A 248 28.78 -12.74 -14.56
N ASP A 249 29.40 -13.60 -13.75
CA ASP A 249 29.78 -13.38 -12.36
C ASP A 249 31.15 -12.68 -12.28
N SER A 250 31.23 -11.61 -11.48
CA SER A 250 32.48 -10.93 -11.14
C SER A 250 32.86 -11.30 -9.70
N THR A 251 33.88 -12.16 -9.58
CA THR A 251 34.50 -12.51 -8.30
C THR A 251 35.44 -11.39 -7.84
N ARG A 252 35.27 -10.95 -6.59
CA ARG A 252 36.26 -10.13 -5.89
C ARG A 252 36.54 -10.73 -4.52
N THR A 253 37.72 -11.31 -4.40
CA THR A 253 38.26 -11.97 -3.21
C THR A 253 38.74 -10.97 -2.16
N GLY A 254 38.54 -11.31 -0.89
CA GLY A 254 39.10 -10.60 0.26
C GLY A 254 38.56 -11.16 1.58
N GLU A 255 39.28 -12.13 2.14
CA GLU A 255 38.96 -12.88 3.36
C GLU A 255 38.81 -12.02 4.63
N LYS A 256 37.76 -12.32 5.39
CA LYS A 256 37.74 -12.62 6.84
C LYS A 256 36.49 -13.48 7.08
N LYS A 257 36.51 -14.42 8.05
CA LYS A 257 35.40 -15.33 8.42
C LYS A 257 34.15 -14.59 8.96
N SER A 258 33.55 -13.78 8.12
CA SER A 258 32.16 -13.35 8.08
C SER A 258 31.57 -14.10 6.89
N LEU A 259 30.30 -14.52 6.96
CA LEU A 259 29.62 -15.10 5.78
C LEU A 259 29.89 -14.18 4.60
N SER A 260 30.52 -14.71 3.54
CA SER A 260 30.75 -13.90 2.36
C SER A 260 29.40 -13.55 1.73
N ARG A 261 29.36 -12.44 0.98
CA ARG A 261 28.13 -12.03 0.29
C ARG A 261 27.55 -13.14 -0.60
N SER A 262 28.42 -13.92 -1.24
CA SER A 262 28.02 -15.10 -2.02
C SER A 262 27.41 -16.20 -1.13
N ASP A 263 27.94 -16.42 0.07
CA ASP A 263 27.42 -17.44 0.98
C ASP A 263 25.99 -17.12 1.44
N VAL A 264 25.67 -15.85 1.70
CA VAL A 264 24.31 -15.46 2.11
C VAL A 264 23.30 -15.65 0.97
N LYS A 265 23.68 -15.32 -0.27
CA LYS A 265 22.82 -15.57 -1.44
C LYS A 265 22.55 -17.04 -1.65
N THR A 266 23.59 -17.88 -1.61
CA THR A 266 23.44 -19.33 -1.71
C THR A 266 22.57 -19.86 -0.58
N LEU A 267 22.76 -19.38 0.65
CA LEU A 267 21.92 -19.75 1.79
C LEU A 267 20.44 -19.40 1.59
N LEU A 268 20.13 -18.19 1.11
CA LEU A 268 18.75 -17.77 0.87
C LEU A 268 18.10 -18.54 -0.30
N HIS A 269 18.87 -18.83 -1.35
CA HIS A 269 18.42 -19.64 -2.48
C HIS A 269 18.13 -21.09 -2.05
N ASP A 270 19.06 -21.71 -1.31
CA ASP A 270 18.90 -23.08 -0.80
C ASP A 270 17.74 -23.17 0.20
N ALA A 271 17.54 -22.12 1.02
CA ALA A 271 16.41 -21.99 1.93
C ALA A 271 15.06 -21.86 1.19
N ALA A 272 15.05 -21.25 0.01
CA ALA A 272 13.85 -21.06 -0.80
C ALA A 272 13.48 -22.27 -1.67
N GLY A 273 14.39 -23.23 -1.83
CA GLY A 273 14.19 -24.42 -2.66
C GLY A 273 13.21 -25.45 -2.09
N GLU A 274 13.07 -26.56 -2.82
CA GLU A 274 12.21 -27.68 -2.43
C GLU A 274 12.61 -28.29 -1.06
N PRO A 275 11.66 -28.93 -0.34
CA PRO A 275 11.94 -29.63 0.91
C PRO A 275 13.08 -30.65 0.76
N SER A 276 14.23 -30.34 1.37
CA SER A 276 15.43 -31.16 1.31
C SER A 276 16.28 -30.99 2.57
N GLU A 277 17.21 -31.91 2.78
CA GLU A 277 18.20 -31.78 3.86
C GLU A 277 19.05 -30.51 3.70
N ALA A 278 19.38 -30.14 2.46
CA ALA A 278 20.09 -28.89 2.14
C ALA A 278 19.31 -27.65 2.58
N ARG A 279 17.99 -27.64 2.39
CA ARG A 279 17.13 -26.54 2.84
C ARG A 279 17.13 -26.41 4.37
N GLU A 280 17.01 -27.52 5.09
CA GLU A 280 17.02 -27.49 6.56
C GLU A 280 18.39 -27.03 7.10
N GLN A 281 19.49 -27.48 6.48
CA GLN A 281 20.84 -27.00 6.80
C GLN A 281 21.01 -25.49 6.50
N ALA A 282 20.44 -25.01 5.39
CA ALA A 282 20.45 -23.59 5.05
C ALA A 282 19.66 -22.75 6.06
N MET A 283 18.47 -23.21 6.46
CA MET A 283 17.66 -22.56 7.49
C MET A 283 18.39 -22.48 8.84
N GLU A 284 19.07 -23.57 9.23
CA GLU A 284 19.85 -23.58 10.47
C GLU A 284 21.02 -22.61 10.43
N ARG A 285 21.72 -22.53 9.29
CA ARG A 285 22.77 -21.54 9.09
C ARG A 285 22.24 -20.10 9.08
N ILE A 286 21.04 -19.86 8.55
CA ILE A 286 20.37 -18.56 8.64
C ILE A 286 20.09 -18.22 10.10
N ARG A 287 19.58 -19.15 10.92
CA ARG A 287 19.35 -18.92 12.37
C ARG A 287 20.64 -18.54 13.10
N LEU A 288 21.70 -19.32 12.90
CA LEU A 288 22.99 -19.13 13.56
C LEU A 288 23.67 -17.81 13.18
N HIS A 289 23.31 -17.24 12.03
CA HIS A 289 23.92 -16.03 11.50
C HIS A 289 22.89 -14.95 11.14
N ALA A 290 21.76 -14.91 11.85
CA ALA A 290 20.64 -14.04 11.52
C ALA A 290 21.07 -12.57 11.37
N ASP A 291 21.83 -12.03 12.33
CA ASP A 291 22.32 -10.64 12.26
C ASP A 291 23.19 -10.38 11.03
N ALA A 292 24.08 -11.31 10.68
CA ALA A 292 24.92 -11.17 9.49
C ALA A 292 24.12 -11.27 8.19
N VAL A 293 23.06 -12.08 8.18
CA VAL A 293 22.14 -12.17 7.04
C VAL A 293 21.27 -10.92 6.95
N LEU A 294 20.81 -10.36 8.07
CA LEU A 294 20.06 -9.10 8.13
C LEU A 294 20.92 -7.93 7.67
N ASP A 295 22.13 -7.77 8.21
CA ASP A 295 23.12 -6.77 7.77
C ASP A 295 23.41 -6.91 6.28
N HIS A 296 23.45 -8.15 5.77
CA HIS A 296 23.61 -8.41 4.36
C HIS A 296 22.38 -7.99 3.54
N LEU A 297 21.16 -8.32 3.98
CA LEU A 297 19.91 -7.94 3.32
C LEU A 297 19.69 -6.41 3.33
N GLU A 298 20.14 -5.73 4.38
CA GLU A 298 20.16 -4.26 4.48
C GLU A 298 21.17 -3.65 3.51
N GLY A 299 22.31 -4.30 3.29
CA GLY A 299 23.37 -3.85 2.37
C GLY A 299 23.30 -4.44 0.95
N LEU A 300 22.26 -5.22 0.63
CA LEU A 300 22.07 -5.83 -0.68
C LEU A 300 21.38 -4.86 -1.63
N ASP A 301 21.98 -4.72 -2.81
CA ASP A 301 21.41 -4.05 -3.98
C ASP A 301 20.74 -5.02 -4.94
N ASP A 302 20.99 -6.31 -4.71
CA ASP A 302 20.54 -7.37 -5.59
C ASP A 302 19.09 -7.67 -5.25
N ASP A 303 18.20 -7.43 -6.21
CA ASP A 303 16.84 -7.96 -6.27
C ASP A 303 16.89 -9.49 -6.43
N THR A 304 17.75 -10.17 -5.67
CA THR A 304 17.99 -11.61 -5.69
C THR A 304 16.64 -12.26 -5.81
N VAL A 305 16.39 -12.73 -7.03
CA VAL A 305 15.07 -12.98 -7.57
C VAL A 305 14.62 -14.28 -6.92
N LEU A 306 14.21 -14.23 -5.65
CA LEU A 306 13.37 -15.25 -5.03
C LEU A 306 11.96 -15.13 -5.64
N SER A 307 11.86 -14.98 -6.97
CA SER A 307 10.61 -14.74 -7.69
C SER A 307 9.72 -15.97 -7.75
N GLU A 308 10.23 -17.11 -7.31
CA GLU A 308 9.54 -18.41 -7.38
C GLU A 308 9.45 -19.11 -6.03
N ALA A 309 9.83 -18.43 -4.93
CA ALA A 309 9.67 -19.01 -3.61
C ALA A 309 8.20 -18.93 -3.20
N ASP A 310 7.60 -20.08 -2.91
CA ASP A 310 6.24 -20.15 -2.39
C ASP A 310 6.13 -19.41 -1.06
N ALA A 311 4.93 -18.92 -0.76
CA ALA A 311 4.56 -18.29 0.51
C ALA A 311 5.13 -18.99 1.77
N ASP A 312 5.15 -20.33 1.77
CA ASP A 312 5.69 -21.12 2.88
C ASP A 312 7.22 -21.00 3.03
N ALA A 313 7.95 -20.89 1.92
CA ALA A 313 9.40 -20.73 1.95
C ALA A 313 9.79 -19.39 2.58
N PHE A 314 9.14 -18.30 2.18
CA PHE A 314 9.36 -16.99 2.82
C PHE A 314 8.99 -17.00 4.30
N ALA A 315 7.85 -17.63 4.65
CA ALA A 315 7.44 -17.76 6.04
C ALA A 315 8.51 -18.44 6.91
N ARG A 316 9.21 -19.46 6.37
CA ARG A 316 10.31 -20.14 7.06
C ARG A 316 11.56 -19.29 7.15
N ILE A 317 11.92 -18.58 6.08
CA ILE A 317 13.07 -17.65 6.08
C ILE A 317 12.86 -16.57 7.14
N TYR A 318 11.69 -15.94 7.20
CA TYR A 318 11.35 -14.96 8.23
C TYR A 318 11.42 -15.56 9.64
N SER A 319 10.93 -16.79 9.82
CA SER A 319 11.06 -17.50 11.09
C SER A 319 12.52 -17.71 11.48
N ALA A 320 13.39 -18.07 10.53
CA ALA A 320 14.81 -18.27 10.78
C ALA A 320 15.52 -16.95 11.13
N LEU A 321 15.22 -15.86 10.41
CA LEU A 321 15.79 -14.52 10.65
C LEU A 321 15.35 -13.91 11.98
N SER A 322 14.16 -14.25 12.46
CA SER A 322 13.64 -13.73 13.73
C SER A 322 14.24 -14.37 14.99
N GLY A 323 15.01 -15.46 14.86
CA GLY A 323 15.52 -16.24 15.99
C GLY A 323 14.46 -17.07 16.73
N GLU A 324 14.91 -18.08 17.48
CA GLU A 324 14.05 -19.06 18.18
C GLU A 324 13.51 -18.56 19.54
N GLU A 325 14.23 -17.65 20.21
CA GLU A 325 13.97 -17.29 21.62
C GLU A 325 12.56 -16.73 21.88
N ASP A 326 11.92 -16.11 20.89
CA ASP A 326 10.60 -15.49 21.06
C ASP A 326 9.48 -16.19 20.25
N ALA A 327 9.70 -17.41 19.73
CA ALA A 327 8.61 -18.15 19.07
C ALA A 327 7.45 -18.47 20.03
N LYS A 328 7.75 -18.64 21.32
CA LYS A 328 6.76 -18.80 22.38
C LYS A 328 6.01 -17.50 22.65
N VAL A 329 6.72 -16.36 22.72
CA VAL A 329 6.13 -15.02 22.87
C VAL A 329 5.21 -14.72 21.69
N LEU A 330 5.64 -15.03 20.47
CA LEU A 330 4.81 -14.85 19.30
C LEU A 330 3.56 -15.72 19.38
N ARG A 331 3.63 -17.00 19.75
CA ARG A 331 2.43 -17.85 19.94
C ARG A 331 1.50 -17.34 21.05
N GLU A 332 2.07 -16.86 22.15
CA GLU A 332 1.34 -16.29 23.28
C GLU A 332 0.69 -14.94 22.93
N VAL A 333 1.25 -14.19 21.96
CA VAL A 333 0.70 -12.94 21.41
C VAL A 333 -0.24 -13.21 20.22
N GLU A 334 0.00 -14.28 19.47
CA GLU A 334 -0.74 -14.73 18.28
C GLU A 334 -2.10 -15.28 18.65
N LEU A 335 -2.21 -16.05 19.73
CA LEU A 335 -3.52 -16.56 20.13
C LEU A 335 -4.45 -15.39 20.50
N PRO A 336 -4.05 -14.40 21.33
CA PRO A 336 -4.77 -13.15 21.51
C PRO A 336 -4.98 -12.36 20.21
N TYR A 337 -4.05 -12.35 19.26
CA TYR A 337 -4.21 -11.64 17.99
C TYR A 337 -5.25 -12.30 17.08
N VAL A 338 -5.13 -13.61 16.81
CA VAL A 338 -6.07 -14.35 15.96
C VAL A 338 -7.45 -14.29 16.60
N THR A 339 -7.52 -14.50 17.93
CA THR A 339 -8.79 -14.36 18.65
C THR A 339 -9.30 -12.92 18.66
N ALA A 340 -8.45 -11.89 18.75
CA ALA A 340 -8.89 -10.49 18.70
C ALA A 340 -9.32 -10.06 17.29
N TYR A 341 -8.61 -10.48 16.26
CA TYR A 341 -8.96 -10.22 14.87
C TYR A 341 -10.25 -10.95 14.48
N GLU A 342 -10.34 -12.25 14.79
CA GLU A 342 -11.59 -13.01 14.63
C GLU A 342 -12.71 -12.39 15.46
N SER A 343 -12.46 -12.01 16.72
CA SER A 343 -13.43 -11.32 17.56
C SER A 343 -13.85 -9.98 16.99
N GLN A 344 -12.94 -9.23 16.37
CA GLN A 344 -13.24 -7.96 15.71
C GLN A 344 -14.08 -8.22 14.46
N GLU A 345 -13.75 -9.20 13.62
CA GLU A 345 -14.56 -9.56 12.46
C GLU A 345 -15.95 -10.08 12.86
N VAL A 346 -16.04 -10.87 13.94
CA VAL A 346 -17.29 -11.28 14.57
C VAL A 346 -18.07 -10.05 15.02
N SER A 347 -17.44 -9.12 15.76
CA SER A 347 -18.05 -7.88 16.24
C SER A 347 -18.55 -7.02 15.07
N ILE A 348 -17.78 -6.91 13.99
CA ILE A 348 -18.18 -6.21 12.76
C ILE A 348 -19.42 -6.88 12.17
N GLY A 349 -19.42 -8.21 12.03
CA GLY A 349 -20.58 -8.95 11.53
C GLY A 349 -21.81 -8.74 12.42
N GLU A 350 -21.66 -8.87 13.73
CA GLU A 350 -22.78 -8.72 14.66
C GLU A 350 -23.33 -7.29 14.68
N ALA A 351 -22.46 -6.27 14.74
CA ALA A 351 -22.86 -4.87 14.67
C ALA A 351 -23.49 -4.52 13.32
N PHE A 352 -23.01 -5.11 12.22
CA PHE A 352 -23.60 -4.94 10.89
C PHE A 352 -25.06 -5.41 10.89
N ARG A 353 -25.30 -6.60 11.44
CA ARG A 353 -26.62 -7.23 11.52
C ARG A 353 -27.56 -6.54 12.50
N GLN A 354 -27.05 -6.13 13.66
CA GLN A 354 -27.86 -5.69 14.80
C GLN A 354 -28.03 -4.17 14.89
N SER A 355 -27.02 -3.41 14.47
CA SER A 355 -27.01 -1.94 14.55
C SER A 355 -27.15 -1.30 13.17
N LEU A 356 -26.23 -1.59 12.25
CA LEU A 356 -26.15 -0.88 10.97
C LEU A 356 -27.40 -1.14 10.12
N VAL A 357 -27.58 -2.37 9.62
CA VAL A 357 -28.65 -2.70 8.67
C VAL A 357 -30.05 -2.34 9.22
N PRO A 358 -30.43 -2.67 10.46
CA PRO A 358 -31.77 -2.32 10.97
C PRO A 358 -32.05 -0.82 11.02
N GLY A 359 -31.00 -0.01 11.20
CA GLY A 359 -31.08 1.44 11.27
C GLY A 359 -31.22 2.16 9.93
N LEU A 360 -31.03 1.45 8.82
CA LEU A 360 -31.06 2.03 7.48
C LEU A 360 -32.48 2.11 6.89
N SER A 361 -32.67 3.00 5.92
CA SER A 361 -33.91 3.08 5.15
C SER A 361 -34.22 1.77 4.41
N PRO A 362 -35.49 1.46 4.07
CA PRO A 362 -35.82 0.25 3.30
C PRO A 362 -35.01 0.09 2.01
N LYS A 363 -34.73 1.20 1.30
CA LYS A 363 -33.91 1.22 0.08
C LYS A 363 -32.48 0.74 0.33
N LEU A 364 -31.85 1.21 1.42
CA LEU A 364 -30.47 0.87 1.76
C LEU A 364 -30.32 -0.51 2.41
N ARG A 365 -31.41 -1.05 2.98
CA ARG A 365 -31.47 -2.40 3.54
C ARG A 365 -31.56 -3.50 2.48
N ASP A 366 -32.13 -3.18 1.31
CA ASP A 366 -32.21 -4.11 0.18
C ASP A 366 -30.88 -4.10 -0.60
N LEU A 367 -29.88 -4.76 -0.03
CA LEU A 367 -28.51 -4.79 -0.56
C LEU A 367 -28.45 -5.49 -1.92
N SER A 368 -29.25 -6.54 -2.10
CA SER A 368 -29.40 -7.23 -3.38
C SER A 368 -29.82 -6.29 -4.52
N SER A 369 -30.81 -5.43 -4.26
CA SER A 369 -31.21 -4.42 -5.24
C SER A 369 -30.18 -3.29 -5.39
N TYR A 370 -29.56 -2.84 -4.29
CA TYR A 370 -28.62 -1.71 -4.32
C TYR A 370 -27.33 -2.04 -5.10
N PHE A 371 -26.80 -3.24 -4.90
CA PHE A 371 -25.58 -3.74 -5.56
C PHE A 371 -25.87 -4.51 -6.86
N LEU A 372 -27.10 -4.44 -7.35
CA LEU A 372 -27.48 -5.01 -8.64
C LEU A 372 -26.62 -4.41 -9.78
N GLY A 373 -26.06 -5.29 -10.60
CA GLY A 373 -25.18 -4.94 -11.72
C GLY A 373 -23.69 -5.14 -11.44
N LEU A 374 -23.30 -5.36 -10.17
CA LEU A 374 -21.95 -5.83 -9.86
C LEU A 374 -21.71 -7.24 -10.39
N LYS A 375 -20.44 -7.55 -10.67
CA LYS A 375 -20.02 -8.91 -11.05
C LYS A 375 -20.31 -9.85 -9.88
N VAL A 376 -21.04 -10.92 -10.17
CA VAL A 376 -21.28 -11.98 -9.19
C VAL A 376 -19.96 -12.72 -8.93
N ALA A 377 -19.62 -12.89 -7.65
CA ALA A 377 -18.46 -13.67 -7.24
C ALA A 377 -18.60 -15.12 -7.74
N ASP A 378 -17.50 -15.70 -8.21
CA ASP A 378 -17.48 -17.11 -8.57
C ASP A 378 -17.79 -17.98 -7.34
N PRO A 379 -18.25 -19.23 -7.53
CA PRO A 379 -18.66 -20.09 -6.42
C PRO A 379 -17.58 -20.28 -5.34
N GLU A 380 -16.31 -20.41 -5.74
CA GLU A 380 -15.21 -20.65 -4.79
C GLU A 380 -14.95 -19.41 -3.92
N THR A 381 -14.87 -18.23 -4.55
CA THR A 381 -14.76 -16.96 -3.84
C THR A 381 -15.96 -16.76 -2.90
N ARG A 382 -17.18 -17.01 -3.38
CA ARG A 382 -18.38 -16.86 -2.56
C ARG A 382 -18.39 -17.80 -1.36
N ASP A 383 -18.02 -19.07 -1.53
CA ASP A 383 -17.97 -20.04 -0.44
C ASP A 383 -16.91 -19.64 0.61
N ARG A 384 -15.76 -19.13 0.14
CA ARG A 384 -14.71 -18.56 0.99
C ARG A 384 -15.21 -17.35 1.79
N LEU A 385 -15.91 -16.42 1.14
CA LEU A 385 -16.49 -15.25 1.80
C LEU A 385 -17.58 -15.65 2.79
N GLN A 386 -18.42 -16.63 2.46
CA GLN A 386 -19.45 -17.17 3.36
C GLN A 386 -18.85 -17.88 4.59
N ALA A 387 -17.64 -18.42 4.48
CA ALA A 387 -16.92 -18.98 5.62
C ALA A 387 -16.30 -17.91 6.53
N SER A 388 -16.12 -16.67 6.05
CA SER A 388 -15.53 -15.58 6.83
C SER A 388 -16.37 -15.24 8.08
N PRO A 389 -15.74 -14.95 9.23
CA PRO A 389 -16.45 -14.58 10.46
C PRO A 389 -17.42 -13.42 10.27
N THR A 390 -17.01 -12.37 9.55
CA THR A 390 -17.85 -11.18 9.32
C THR A 390 -19.15 -11.49 8.54
N VAL A 391 -19.13 -12.43 7.59
CA VAL A 391 -20.34 -12.85 6.85
C VAL A 391 -21.18 -13.83 7.66
N ARG A 392 -20.55 -14.79 8.35
CA ARG A 392 -21.25 -15.78 9.18
C ARG A 392 -22.07 -15.11 10.29
N HIS A 393 -21.47 -14.13 10.96
CA HIS A 393 -22.11 -13.38 12.05
C HIS A 393 -22.95 -12.19 11.55
N GLY A 394 -22.69 -11.71 10.32
CA GLY A 394 -23.43 -10.65 9.62
C GLY A 394 -24.85 -11.00 9.18
N GLY A 395 -25.26 -12.26 9.27
CA GLY A 395 -26.63 -12.68 8.97
C GLY A 395 -27.00 -12.60 7.48
N PRO A 396 -28.31 -12.54 7.14
CA PRO A 396 -28.78 -12.59 5.76
C PRO A 396 -28.21 -11.47 4.87
N ALA A 397 -28.21 -10.24 5.36
CA ALA A 397 -27.71 -9.07 4.63
C ALA A 397 -26.22 -9.22 4.24
N ALA A 398 -25.39 -9.75 5.13
CA ALA A 398 -23.98 -9.99 4.81
C ALA A 398 -23.79 -11.11 3.79
N ARG A 399 -24.67 -12.12 3.78
CA ARG A 399 -24.66 -13.18 2.74
C ARG A 399 -25.08 -12.63 1.38
N GLU A 400 -25.98 -11.64 1.33
CA GLU A 400 -26.32 -10.93 0.09
C GLU A 400 -25.12 -10.17 -0.46
N LEU A 401 -24.36 -9.45 0.39
CA LEU A 401 -23.10 -8.80 -0.02
C LEU A 401 -22.07 -9.78 -0.59
N ALA A 402 -21.94 -10.96 0.03
CA ALA A 402 -20.98 -11.98 -0.39
C ALA A 402 -21.23 -12.50 -1.82
N VAL A 403 -22.47 -12.39 -2.33
CA VAL A 403 -22.79 -12.70 -3.74
C VAL A 403 -22.02 -11.79 -4.70
N TYR A 404 -21.74 -10.56 -4.30
CA TYR A 404 -21.05 -9.54 -5.10
C TYR A 404 -19.58 -9.38 -4.72
N GLY A 405 -19.00 -10.35 -3.98
CA GLY A 405 -17.61 -10.26 -3.53
C GLY A 405 -17.36 -9.30 -2.37
N LEU A 406 -18.42 -8.83 -1.70
CA LEU A 406 -18.34 -7.85 -0.61
C LEU A 406 -18.57 -8.52 0.75
N THR A 407 -18.00 -7.93 1.80
CA THR A 407 -18.22 -8.33 3.20
C THR A 407 -18.46 -7.09 4.06
N PRO A 408 -19.06 -7.23 5.26
CA PRO A 408 -19.15 -6.10 6.19
C PRO A 408 -17.78 -5.51 6.55
N ALA A 409 -16.72 -6.33 6.64
CA ALA A 409 -15.35 -5.85 6.82
C ALA A 409 -14.86 -4.98 5.65
N ALA A 410 -15.22 -5.31 4.40
CA ALA A 410 -14.92 -4.45 3.24
C ALA A 410 -15.63 -3.09 3.34
N LEU A 411 -16.84 -3.03 3.89
CA LEU A 411 -17.55 -1.77 4.14
C LEU A 411 -16.87 -0.93 5.23
N VAL A 412 -16.35 -1.57 6.30
CA VAL A 412 -15.54 -0.89 7.33
C VAL A 412 -14.27 -0.30 6.71
N ALA A 413 -13.54 -1.10 5.91
CA ALA A 413 -12.33 -0.64 5.23
C ALA A 413 -12.63 0.53 4.28
N ALA A 414 -13.76 0.47 3.56
CA ALA A 414 -14.21 1.55 2.69
C ALA A 414 -14.59 2.83 3.47
N ALA A 415 -15.30 2.70 4.60
CA ALA A 415 -15.62 3.85 5.45
C ALA A 415 -14.34 4.49 6.04
N HIS A 416 -13.39 3.67 6.48
CA HIS A 416 -12.08 4.13 6.95
C HIS A 416 -11.28 4.83 5.85
N ALA A 417 -11.35 4.32 4.61
CA ALA A 417 -10.72 4.94 3.44
C ALA A 417 -11.24 6.36 3.20
N ILE A 418 -12.56 6.55 3.29
CA ILE A 418 -13.24 7.84 3.15
C ILE A 418 -12.84 8.79 4.30
N ALA A 419 -12.90 8.30 5.54
CA ALA A 419 -12.52 9.07 6.73
C ALA A 419 -11.05 9.53 6.66
N SER A 420 -10.14 8.63 6.31
CA SER A 420 -8.71 8.95 6.16
C SER A 420 -8.46 10.01 5.09
N LEU A 421 -9.18 9.93 3.96
CA LEU A 421 -9.09 10.94 2.91
C LEU A 421 -9.62 12.30 3.41
N ALA A 422 -10.78 12.32 4.06
CA ALA A 422 -11.36 13.52 4.65
C ALA A 422 -10.42 14.14 5.70
N ARG A 423 -9.77 13.31 6.53
CA ARG A 423 -8.80 13.78 7.53
C ARG A 423 -7.60 14.46 6.90
N ARG A 424 -7.00 13.85 5.86
CA ARG A 424 -5.88 14.47 5.13
C ARG A 424 -6.27 15.82 4.54
N GLU A 425 -7.49 15.94 4.02
CA GLU A 425 -8.00 17.21 3.50
C GLU A 425 -8.24 18.25 4.60
N CYS A 426 -8.77 17.84 5.76
CA CYS A 426 -8.86 18.70 6.94
C CYS A 426 -7.48 19.20 7.38
N ASP A 427 -6.49 18.32 7.48
CA ASP A 427 -5.13 18.67 7.89
C ASP A 427 -4.47 19.62 6.88
N ARG A 428 -4.64 19.34 5.57
CA ARG A 428 -4.16 20.21 4.47
C ARG A 428 -4.75 21.61 4.54
N LEU A 429 -6.03 21.71 4.90
CA LEU A 429 -6.77 22.96 5.05
C LEU A 429 -6.65 23.59 6.44
N ARG A 430 -5.98 22.91 7.39
CA ARG A 430 -5.86 23.29 8.80
C ARG A 430 -7.21 23.54 9.47
N LEU A 431 -8.14 22.62 9.28
CA LEU A 431 -9.45 22.66 9.92
C LEU A 431 -9.35 22.22 11.39
N GLU A 432 -9.94 23.01 12.28
CA GLU A 432 -10.01 22.70 13.72
C GLU A 432 -11.17 21.73 14.03
N PRO A 433 -11.14 21.00 15.15
CA PRO A 433 -12.28 20.21 15.63
C PRO A 433 -13.59 21.03 15.64
N GLY A 434 -14.68 20.41 15.19
CA GLY A 434 -15.97 21.07 14.97
C GLY A 434 -16.15 21.70 13.59
N SER A 435 -15.08 21.86 12.81
CA SER A 435 -15.16 22.26 11.39
C SER A 435 -15.76 21.15 10.53
N ALA A 436 -16.37 21.50 9.40
CA ALA A 436 -16.98 20.54 8.50
C ALA A 436 -16.37 20.58 7.09
N ILE A 437 -16.19 19.39 6.53
CA ILE A 437 -15.83 19.17 5.13
C ILE A 437 -16.97 18.43 4.43
N ARG A 438 -17.25 18.77 3.17
CA ARG A 438 -18.32 18.09 2.41
C ARG A 438 -17.77 16.90 1.64
N LEU A 439 -18.57 15.85 1.51
CA LEU A 439 -18.34 14.71 0.63
C LEU A 439 -19.48 14.65 -0.39
N GLY A 440 -19.15 14.89 -1.66
CA GLY A 440 -20.14 15.08 -2.72
C GLY A 440 -19.56 15.18 -4.13
N GLU A 441 -20.44 15.33 -5.13
CA GLU A 441 -20.07 15.51 -6.53
C GLU A 441 -19.94 17.02 -6.85
N GLY A 442 -18.71 17.56 -6.81
CA GLY A 442 -18.34 18.82 -7.49
C GLY A 442 -19.13 20.10 -7.11
N GLY A 443 -18.77 20.76 -6.00
CA GLY A 443 -19.27 22.10 -5.65
C GLY A 443 -18.15 23.15 -5.59
N SER A 444 -18.38 24.36 -6.15
CA SER A 444 -17.43 25.47 -6.02
C SER A 444 -17.59 26.19 -4.67
N GLY A 445 -16.47 26.39 -3.96
CA GLY A 445 -16.36 27.37 -2.87
C GLY A 445 -16.36 26.87 -1.41
N ARG A 446 -16.35 25.56 -1.14
CA ARG A 446 -16.19 25.01 0.23
C ARG A 446 -15.14 23.90 0.29
N PRO A 447 -14.54 23.63 1.46
CA PRO A 447 -13.76 22.41 1.70
C PRO A 447 -14.58 21.19 1.28
N MET A 448 -14.05 20.41 0.34
CA MET A 448 -14.78 19.27 -0.21
C MET A 448 -13.80 18.13 -0.51
N VAL A 449 -14.22 16.92 -0.13
CA VAL A 449 -13.69 15.66 -0.61
C VAL A 449 -14.51 15.26 -1.83
N ASP A 450 -13.87 15.17 -2.98
CA ASP A 450 -14.55 14.78 -4.22
C ASP A 450 -14.97 13.30 -4.16
N LEU A 451 -16.22 13.01 -4.52
CA LEU A 451 -16.77 11.65 -4.43
C LEU A 451 -15.97 10.63 -5.23
N ASP A 452 -15.52 10.98 -6.43
CA ASP A 452 -14.73 10.03 -7.23
C ASP A 452 -13.33 9.79 -6.56
N GLU A 453 -12.83 10.70 -5.72
CA GLU A 453 -11.53 10.55 -5.03
C GLU A 453 -11.69 9.58 -3.87
N ALA A 454 -12.80 9.72 -3.15
CA ALA A 454 -13.25 8.73 -2.19
C ALA A 454 -13.40 7.35 -2.86
N VAL A 455 -13.97 7.25 -4.06
CA VAL A 455 -14.05 5.97 -4.82
C VAL A 455 -12.65 5.40 -5.09
N GLY A 456 -11.71 6.22 -5.54
CA GLY A 456 -10.32 5.78 -5.78
C GLY A 456 -9.65 5.27 -4.50
N GLN A 457 -9.84 5.97 -3.39
CA GLN A 457 -9.31 5.59 -2.09
C GLN A 457 -9.96 4.29 -1.56
N VAL A 458 -11.28 4.13 -1.73
CA VAL A 458 -12.03 2.91 -1.37
C VAL A 458 -11.54 1.72 -2.20
N SER A 459 -11.37 1.88 -3.52
CA SER A 459 -10.85 0.81 -4.39
C SER A 459 -9.47 0.33 -3.94
N LEU A 460 -8.61 1.26 -3.51
CA LEU A 460 -7.26 0.93 -3.04
C LEU A 460 -7.27 0.24 -1.66
N VAL A 461 -7.99 0.81 -0.68
CA VAL A 461 -7.92 0.38 0.72
C VAL A 461 -8.77 -0.85 0.99
N ALA A 462 -9.98 -0.92 0.39
CA ALA A 462 -10.87 -2.06 0.54
C ALA A 462 -10.66 -3.15 -0.52
N GLU A 463 -9.65 -2.98 -1.39
CA GLU A 463 -9.28 -3.92 -2.46
C GLU A 463 -10.45 -4.26 -3.42
N LEU A 464 -11.32 -3.28 -3.67
CA LEU A 464 -12.49 -3.43 -4.54
C LEU A 464 -12.18 -3.02 -5.98
N ASP A 465 -12.80 -3.70 -6.94
CA ASP A 465 -12.83 -3.17 -8.32
C ASP A 465 -13.55 -1.83 -8.37
N ALA A 466 -13.34 -1.07 -9.46
CA ALA A 466 -13.81 0.31 -9.52
C ALA A 466 -15.33 0.46 -9.47
N GLU A 467 -16.11 -0.48 -10.00
CA GLU A 467 -17.57 -0.41 -9.95
C GLU A 467 -18.08 -0.78 -8.55
N ALA A 468 -17.51 -1.84 -7.95
CA ALA A 468 -17.80 -2.21 -6.56
C ALA A 468 -17.43 -1.07 -5.59
N ALA A 469 -16.28 -0.43 -5.77
CA ALA A 469 -15.85 0.73 -4.99
C ALA A 469 -16.80 1.92 -5.15
N ARG A 470 -17.24 2.21 -6.38
CA ARG A 470 -18.21 3.29 -6.66
C ARG A 470 -19.53 3.06 -5.97
N ARG A 471 -20.11 1.87 -6.12
CA ARG A 471 -21.38 1.49 -5.47
C ARG A 471 -21.27 1.50 -3.95
N THR A 472 -20.17 0.96 -3.41
CA THR A 472 -19.89 0.94 -1.97
C THR A 472 -19.76 2.36 -1.41
N THR A 473 -19.02 3.23 -2.08
CA THR A 473 -18.86 4.64 -1.67
C THR A 473 -20.20 5.35 -1.63
N ARG A 474 -21.03 5.23 -2.69
CA ARG A 474 -22.38 5.83 -2.73
C ARG A 474 -23.29 5.29 -1.64
N TRP A 475 -23.27 3.96 -1.42
CA TRP A 475 -24.03 3.35 -0.34
C TRP A 475 -23.63 3.90 1.03
N LEU A 476 -22.33 4.04 1.29
CA LEU A 476 -21.81 4.59 2.55
C LEU A 476 -22.20 6.06 2.74
N VAL A 477 -22.15 6.88 1.69
CA VAL A 477 -22.61 8.27 1.75
C VAL A 477 -24.10 8.35 2.07
N GLU A 478 -24.95 7.57 1.39
CA GLU A 478 -26.38 7.52 1.72
C GLU A 478 -26.64 6.98 3.14
N ALA A 479 -25.88 5.96 3.58
CA ALA A 479 -25.99 5.36 4.91
C ALA A 479 -25.56 6.33 6.03
N ALA A 480 -24.58 7.19 5.78
CA ALA A 480 -24.11 8.20 6.73
C ALA A 480 -25.20 9.23 7.09
N GLY A 481 -26.22 9.39 6.24
CA GLY A 481 -27.41 10.19 6.56
C GLY A 481 -28.26 9.62 7.71
N PHE A 482 -28.11 8.31 8.00
CA PHE A 482 -28.82 7.61 9.07
C PHE A 482 -27.90 7.25 10.25
N VAL A 483 -26.59 7.16 9.99
CA VAL A 483 -25.56 6.71 10.94
C VAL A 483 -24.49 7.79 11.04
N PRO A 484 -24.60 8.73 12.00
CA PRO A 484 -23.71 9.89 12.08
C PRO A 484 -22.25 9.53 12.30
N LEU A 485 -21.96 8.49 13.07
CA LEU A 485 -20.58 8.09 13.40
C LEU A 485 -20.03 7.05 12.40
N LEU A 486 -20.60 6.93 11.19
CA LEU A 486 -20.17 5.92 10.21
C LEU A 486 -18.69 6.07 9.84
N PHE A 487 -18.18 7.30 9.77
CA PHE A 487 -16.79 7.62 9.40
C PHE A 487 -15.99 8.00 10.65
N ASP A 488 -14.83 7.37 10.83
CA ASP A 488 -13.95 7.64 11.99
C ASP A 488 -13.56 9.11 12.06
N ASP A 489 -13.49 9.68 13.27
CA ASP A 489 -13.18 11.10 13.53
C ASP A 489 -14.20 12.12 12.97
N PHE A 490 -15.36 11.66 12.47
CA PHE A 490 -16.39 12.53 11.90
C PHE A 490 -17.80 12.22 12.40
N VAL A 491 -18.57 13.30 12.58
CA VAL A 491 -20.04 13.24 12.66
C VAL A 491 -20.61 13.64 11.31
N ALA A 492 -21.19 12.67 10.61
CA ALA A 492 -21.87 12.83 9.34
C ALA A 492 -23.25 13.47 9.53
N GLN A 493 -23.56 14.45 8.68
CA GLN A 493 -24.86 15.10 8.58
C GLN A 493 -25.27 15.19 7.11
N PRO A 494 -26.47 14.70 6.73
CA PRO A 494 -26.91 14.78 5.34
C PRO A 494 -27.21 16.23 4.93
N ILE A 495 -26.74 16.65 3.76
CA ILE A 495 -27.04 17.94 3.15
C ILE A 495 -27.47 17.70 1.70
N GLY A 496 -28.78 17.55 1.47
CA GLY A 496 -29.30 17.16 0.16
C GLY A 496 -28.80 15.75 -0.21
N ASP A 497 -28.11 15.64 -1.34
CA ASP A 497 -27.48 14.40 -1.81
C ASP A 497 -26.00 14.26 -1.36
N GLU A 498 -25.49 15.25 -0.62
CA GLU A 498 -24.13 15.25 -0.07
C GLU A 498 -24.14 14.89 1.42
N VAL A 499 -22.95 14.61 1.96
CA VAL A 499 -22.75 14.46 3.41
C VAL A 499 -21.74 15.49 3.89
N SER A 500 -22.09 16.20 4.96
CA SER A 500 -21.17 17.05 5.71
C SER A 500 -20.52 16.21 6.81
N LEU A 501 -19.21 16.08 6.76
CA LEU A 501 -18.38 15.41 7.74
C LEU A 501 -17.82 16.45 8.69
N ARG A 502 -18.40 16.54 9.90
CA ARG A 502 -17.91 17.45 10.94
C ARG A 502 -16.84 16.75 11.77
N LEU A 503 -15.63 17.29 11.78
CA LEU A 503 -14.51 16.75 12.53
C LEU A 503 -14.85 16.74 14.04
N THR A 504 -14.61 15.61 14.70
CA THR A 504 -14.90 15.43 16.13
C THR A 504 -13.72 14.76 16.83
N ASP A 505 -13.59 15.02 18.13
CA ASP A 505 -12.65 14.31 19.01
C ASP A 505 -13.32 13.08 19.68
N GLU A 506 -14.61 12.85 19.40
CA GLU A 506 -15.34 11.67 19.84
C GLU A 506 -14.90 10.45 19.02
N ILE A 507 -13.98 9.67 19.60
CA ILE A 507 -13.54 8.38 19.04
C ILE A 507 -14.40 7.28 19.68
N GLU A 508 -15.11 6.52 18.86
CA GLU A 508 -15.90 5.36 19.30
C GLU A 508 -15.42 4.10 18.58
N ASP A 509 -14.74 3.23 19.32
CA ASP A 509 -14.18 1.98 18.81
C ASP A 509 -15.24 0.88 18.71
N ASP A 510 -16.34 0.98 19.47
CA ASP A 510 -17.40 -0.04 19.46
C ASP A 510 -18.34 0.15 18.25
N PHE A 511 -18.27 -0.77 17.30
CA PHE A 511 -19.15 -0.78 16.12
C PHE A 511 -20.64 -0.80 16.46
N PHE A 512 -21.06 -1.34 17.61
CA PHE A 512 -22.47 -1.34 18.01
C PHE A 512 -22.96 0.08 18.33
N VAL A 513 -22.11 0.89 18.97
CA VAL A 513 -22.40 2.29 19.32
C VAL A 513 -22.23 3.15 18.09
N ARG A 514 -21.11 2.99 17.39
CA ARG A 514 -20.74 3.76 16.19
C ARG A 514 -21.77 3.61 15.07
N TRP A 515 -22.31 2.41 14.86
CA TRP A 515 -23.33 2.16 13.84
C TRP A 515 -24.77 2.30 14.31
N ARG A 516 -24.97 2.83 15.51
CA ARG A 516 -26.31 3.10 16.01
C ARG A 516 -26.95 4.21 15.18
N SER A 517 -28.00 3.87 14.43
CA SER A 517 -28.76 4.87 13.69
C SER A 517 -29.45 5.85 14.63
N LEU A 518 -29.57 7.09 14.19
CA LEU A 518 -30.51 8.01 14.83
C LEU A 518 -31.93 7.49 14.59
N PRO A 519 -32.83 7.55 15.59
CA PRO A 519 -34.23 7.30 15.34
C PRO A 519 -34.66 8.27 14.24
N LEU A 520 -35.20 7.74 13.14
CA LEU A 520 -35.82 8.53 12.08
C LEU A 520 -36.82 9.45 12.78
N ALA A 521 -36.46 10.72 12.98
CA ALA A 521 -37.35 11.68 13.57
C ALA A 521 -38.57 11.70 12.68
N GLY A 522 -39.67 11.09 13.15
CA GLY A 522 -40.87 10.86 12.35
C GLY A 522 -41.22 12.17 11.68
N GLY A 523 -41.18 12.18 10.35
CA GLY A 523 -41.13 13.38 9.52
C GLY A 523 -42.20 14.39 9.87
N SER A 524 -41.90 15.25 10.84
CA SER A 524 -42.54 16.54 10.99
C SER A 524 -41.61 17.49 10.27
N ARG A 525 -42.01 17.88 9.06
CA ARG A 525 -41.41 18.98 8.31
C ARG A 525 -41.49 20.24 9.19
N ALA A 526 -40.49 20.46 10.04
CA ALA A 526 -40.16 21.78 10.54
C ALA A 526 -39.38 22.49 9.42
N THR A 527 -40.14 22.93 8.41
CA THR A 527 -39.68 23.98 7.51
C THR A 527 -39.54 25.28 8.29
N SER A 528 -38.39 25.94 8.12
CA SER A 528 -38.16 27.38 8.36
C SER A 528 -38.24 27.85 9.81
N ASP A 529 -37.08 28.06 10.44
CA ASP A 529 -36.68 29.36 11.01
C ASP A 529 -35.37 29.20 11.77
N LEU A 530 -34.26 29.27 11.03
CA LEU A 530 -32.95 29.60 11.60
C LEU A 530 -32.24 30.55 10.61
N SER A 531 -32.82 31.73 10.48
CA SER A 531 -32.11 32.96 10.15
C SER A 531 -32.39 33.93 11.29
N GLU A 532 -31.33 34.49 11.87
CA GLU A 532 -31.25 35.36 13.07
C GLU A 532 -30.96 34.62 14.40
N VAL A 533 -29.67 34.42 14.73
CA VAL A 533 -28.90 35.25 15.68
C VAL A 533 -27.43 35.24 15.27
#